data_AF-A0A6A3IJY8-F1
#
_entry.id   AF-A0A6A3IJY8-F1
#
_cell.length_a   1.000
_cell.length_b   1.000
_cell.length_c   1.000
_cell.angle_alpha   90.00
_cell.angle_beta   90.00
_cell.angle_gamma   90.00
#
_symmetry.space_group_name_H-M   'P 1'
#
loop_
_entity.id
_entity.type
_entity.pdbx_description
1 polymer ?
#
loop_
_entity_poly.entity_id
_entity_poly.type
_entity_poly.pdbx_seq_one_letter_code
_entity_poly.pdbx_strand_id
1 'polypeptide(L)'
;MARRHDVDADDIDLEEGEHDTDDLEAAGCAVCALGAHRLRLPIAPQVQLPASGAPVHSVTALVAAAHTLQRENQELRTQYELISAHNAGLATHASVLHDRNLAILHRAREGYRAGMIQLEQVLLSREHVERDDAALEDRVADFRARAERTDTAEALLRVERDSSTEQYHGLQAQLRAAQDQIADLTTQLAHAPATPPPSIVPLARLFAAQGERDDARVERDDLRVDLAAAQAALSPVQARADAAEAERDQVRQLVATAEQQRDDALAERDRVTRVLVVAEQERDGALDMRDQARRISTGLRRERDAAVTERHHARQTVVALEQRRDVAVAERDQARLALTAQGQQRALVDEELRVTRTSLSQSRAESEAAQNLNVPLQDKLRRANTLLVAHAEELRRGTTRIHELEESVATATTLRVTAESEMARAQAGELGAASRAAQYRAGWMSVRRSSQQRREAVGAQIHRLSARIVGLEEERNLAIRERDERAVAWRRMLRDARRGRELARRVRDELADRLAGVVTGVSGHIDTAGLVSRLEATFTAEIDAAVPLPPAVPASAAVAAISAVLTPAVPVPAPLRRAGALARAR
;
A
#
# COMPACT_ATOMS: atom_id res chain seq x y z
N MET A 1 -6.73 -42.64 15.47
CA MET A 1 -5.71 -41.87 14.72
C MET A 1 -6.41 -40.84 13.86
N ALA A 2 -6.79 -39.71 14.44
CA ALA A 2 -7.51 -38.65 13.74
C ALA A 2 -6.52 -37.81 12.92
N ARG A 3 -6.72 -37.77 11.61
CA ARG A 3 -5.93 -36.95 10.68
C ARG A 3 -6.23 -35.49 10.99
N ARG A 4 -5.24 -34.79 11.54
CA ARG A 4 -5.22 -33.32 11.60
C ARG A 4 -5.48 -32.81 10.19
N HIS A 5 -6.62 -32.16 10.01
CA HIS A 5 -6.82 -31.33 8.84
C HIS A 5 -5.99 -30.08 9.11
N ASP A 6 -4.86 -30.01 8.42
CA ASP A 6 -4.12 -28.76 8.31
C ASP A 6 -5.09 -27.77 7.69
N VAL A 7 -5.39 -26.71 8.44
CA VAL A 7 -6.13 -25.56 7.94
C VAL A 7 -5.27 -24.99 6.82
N ASP A 8 -5.70 -25.22 5.58
CA ASP A 8 -5.08 -24.61 4.41
C ASP A 8 -5.08 -23.10 4.62
N ALA A 9 -3.92 -22.47 4.41
CA ALA A 9 -3.75 -21.03 4.53
C ALA A 9 -4.64 -20.23 3.54
N ASP A 10 -5.35 -20.93 2.65
CA ASP A 10 -6.26 -20.39 1.64
C ASP A 10 -7.70 -20.19 2.16
N ASP A 11 -8.07 -20.69 3.36
CA ASP A 11 -9.40 -20.50 3.97
C ASP A 11 -9.50 -19.27 4.89
N ILE A 12 -8.42 -18.49 4.99
CA ILE A 12 -8.51 -17.13 5.50
C ILE A 12 -8.90 -16.27 4.30
N ASP A 13 -10.20 -16.08 4.09
CA ASP A 13 -10.73 -14.96 3.32
C ASP A 13 -10.27 -13.67 4.02
N LEU A 14 -9.02 -13.29 3.77
CA LEU A 14 -8.61 -11.90 3.83
C LEU A 14 -9.50 -11.24 2.80
N GLU A 15 -10.56 -10.56 3.26
CA GLU A 15 -11.11 -9.45 2.51
C GLU A 15 -9.90 -8.60 2.11
N GLU A 16 -9.39 -8.82 0.89
CA GLU A 16 -8.58 -7.87 0.17
C GLU A 16 -9.50 -6.69 -0.10
N GLY A 17 -9.79 -5.93 0.97
CA GLY A 17 -10.24 -4.57 0.89
C GLY A 17 -9.19 -3.88 0.07
N GLU A 18 -9.54 -3.72 -1.22
CA GLU A 18 -8.94 -2.87 -2.23
C GLU A 18 -7.77 -2.12 -1.63
N HIS A 19 -6.60 -2.77 -1.69
CA HIS A 19 -5.37 -2.07 -1.41
C HIS A 19 -5.24 -1.08 -2.54
N ASP A 20 -5.76 0.11 -2.27
CA ASP A 20 -5.71 1.32 -3.05
C ASP A 20 -4.21 1.65 -3.20
N THR A 21 -3.58 0.92 -4.11
CA THR A 21 -2.17 0.98 -4.42
C THR A 21 -1.86 2.28 -5.16
N ASP A 22 -2.89 2.96 -5.63
CA ASP A 22 -2.80 4.30 -6.21
C ASP A 22 -2.48 5.35 -5.11
N ASP A 23 -2.67 5.04 -3.82
CA ASP A 23 -2.14 5.86 -2.72
C ASP A 23 -0.65 5.61 -2.45
N LEU A 24 -0.07 4.45 -2.82
CA LEU A 24 1.32 4.09 -2.50
C LEU A 24 2.35 4.73 -3.44
N GLU A 25 1.92 5.32 -4.54
CA GLU A 25 2.82 6.08 -5.40
C GLU A 25 3.11 7.45 -4.79
N ALA A 26 4.37 7.68 -4.45
CA ALA A 26 4.95 8.98 -4.13
C ALA A 26 4.92 9.98 -5.32
N ALA A 27 4.06 9.76 -6.32
CA ALA A 27 4.00 10.49 -7.58
C ALA A 27 3.48 11.94 -7.41
N GLY A 28 2.82 12.27 -6.29
CA GLY A 28 2.31 13.62 -6.04
C GLY A 28 3.20 14.53 -5.18
N CYS A 29 4.23 14.00 -4.52
CA CYS A 29 5.01 14.79 -3.57
C CYS A 29 6.19 15.48 -4.25
N ALA A 30 6.03 16.77 -4.55
CA ALA A 30 7.09 17.63 -5.08
C ALA A 30 8.38 17.59 -4.21
N VAL A 31 8.25 17.36 -2.90
CA VAL A 31 9.40 17.29 -1.98
C VAL A 31 10.15 15.96 -2.09
N CYS A 32 9.46 14.84 -2.33
CA CYS A 32 10.09 13.54 -2.62
C CYS A 32 10.74 13.53 -4.00
N ALA A 33 10.15 14.22 -4.98
CA ALA A 33 10.67 14.34 -6.34
C ALA A 33 11.87 15.30 -6.46
N LEU A 34 11.93 16.37 -5.67
CA LEU A 34 13.00 17.38 -5.74
C LEU A 34 14.27 16.99 -4.99
N GLY A 35 14.22 15.99 -4.10
CA GLY A 35 15.33 15.61 -3.23
C GLY A 35 15.69 16.73 -2.24
N ALA A 36 16.04 16.38 -1.00
CA ALA A 36 16.39 17.35 0.04
C ALA A 36 17.68 18.13 -0.31
N HIS A 37 17.58 19.14 -1.17
CA HIS A 37 18.67 20.02 -1.52
C HIS A 37 18.94 20.96 -0.35
N ARG A 38 20.11 20.78 0.26
CA ARG A 38 20.56 21.58 1.39
C ARG A 38 20.98 22.95 0.87
N LEU A 39 20.09 23.95 0.97
CA LEU A 39 20.42 25.35 0.69
C LEU A 39 21.52 25.79 1.66
N ARG A 40 22.74 26.02 1.15
CA ARG A 40 23.87 26.53 1.93
C ARG A 40 23.76 28.05 2.05
N LEU A 41 23.79 28.54 3.29
CA LEU A 41 23.98 29.96 3.59
C LEU A 41 25.40 30.41 3.19
N PRO A 42 25.59 31.62 2.62
CA PRO A 42 26.90 32.22 2.47
C PRO A 42 27.57 32.38 3.85
N ILE A 43 28.82 31.91 3.97
CA ILE A 43 29.52 31.76 5.27
C ILE A 43 30.17 33.07 5.77
N ALA A 44 30.27 34.11 4.94
CA ALA A 44 30.75 35.43 5.38
C ALA A 44 30.31 36.55 4.43
N PRO A 45 30.03 37.77 4.93
CA PRO A 45 29.87 38.95 4.09
C PRO A 45 31.18 39.23 3.32
N GLN A 46 31.09 39.55 2.02
CA GLN A 46 32.30 39.81 1.21
C GLN A 46 32.93 41.17 1.55
N VAL A 47 32.19 42.02 2.25
CA VAL A 47 32.60 43.36 2.67
C VAL A 47 33.24 43.30 4.06
N GLN A 48 34.55 43.54 4.14
CA GLN A 48 35.22 43.84 5.40
C GLN A 48 34.87 45.28 5.82
N LEU A 49 34.04 45.41 6.85
CA LEU A 49 33.75 46.72 7.46
C LEU A 49 35.01 47.25 8.17
N PRO A 50 35.37 48.54 7.99
CA PRO A 50 36.43 49.16 8.78
C PRO A 50 36.11 49.04 10.27
N ALA A 51 37.14 48.80 11.10
CA ALA A 51 36.98 48.80 12.54
C ALA A 51 36.45 50.17 13.02
N SER A 52 35.60 50.16 14.04
CA SER A 52 35.03 51.38 14.63
C SER A 52 36.14 52.39 14.99
N GLY A 53 36.11 53.59 14.39
CA GLY A 53 37.11 54.64 14.58
C GLY A 53 38.24 54.70 13.54
N ALA A 54 38.28 53.80 12.55
CA ALA A 54 39.25 53.86 11.46
C ALA A 54 38.96 55.03 10.47
N PRO A 55 39.98 55.74 9.97
CA PRO A 55 39.77 56.82 9.00
C PRO A 55 39.16 56.28 7.71
N VAL A 56 38.06 56.89 7.26
CA VAL A 56 37.42 56.56 5.98
C VAL A 56 38.15 57.33 4.88
N HIS A 57 38.93 56.61 4.05
CA HIS A 57 39.80 57.22 3.05
C HIS A 57 39.01 57.71 1.81
N SER A 58 37.73 57.34 1.69
CA SER A 58 36.82 57.79 0.62
C SER A 58 35.34 57.54 0.98
N VAL A 59 34.50 58.59 0.89
CA VAL A 59 33.04 58.49 1.08
C VAL A 59 32.40 57.64 -0.02
N THR A 60 32.90 57.73 -1.26
CA THR A 60 32.40 56.93 -2.39
C THR A 60 32.67 55.43 -2.19
N ALA A 61 33.80 55.06 -1.60
CA ALA A 61 34.09 53.66 -1.25
C ALA A 61 33.15 53.13 -0.15
N LEU A 62 32.82 53.96 0.85
CA LEU A 62 31.88 53.60 1.92
C LEU A 62 30.45 53.39 1.39
N VAL A 63 29.99 54.28 0.50
CA VAL A 63 28.67 54.16 -0.15
C VAL A 63 28.61 52.90 -1.04
N ALA A 64 29.68 52.58 -1.76
CA ALA A 64 29.76 51.34 -2.54
C ALA A 64 29.70 50.09 -1.65
N ALA A 65 30.40 50.10 -0.50
CA ALA A 65 30.36 49.03 0.49
C ALA A 65 28.95 48.85 1.10
N ALA A 66 28.26 49.96 1.43
CA ALA A 66 26.90 49.94 1.95
C ALA A 66 25.88 49.38 0.93
N HIS A 67 25.97 49.76 -0.34
CA HIS A 67 25.12 49.18 -1.40
C HIS A 67 25.39 47.70 -1.64
N THR A 68 26.62 47.24 -1.44
CA THR A 68 26.99 45.83 -1.57
C THR A 68 26.41 45.02 -0.41
N LEU A 69 26.57 45.52 0.83
CA LEU A 69 25.94 44.95 2.02
C LEU A 69 24.41 44.90 1.92
N GLN A 70 23.78 45.95 1.37
CA GLN A 70 22.33 45.97 1.16
C GLN A 70 21.89 44.88 0.19
N ARG A 71 22.62 44.67 -0.91
CA ARG A 71 22.35 43.57 -1.84
C ARG A 71 22.54 42.19 -1.19
N GLU A 72 23.62 41.99 -0.44
CA GLU A 72 23.87 40.75 0.31
C GLU A 72 22.76 40.48 1.35
N ASN A 73 22.29 41.50 2.05
CA ASN A 73 21.20 41.37 3.03
C ASN A 73 19.87 41.02 2.36
N GLN A 74 19.60 41.59 1.19
CA GLN A 74 18.41 41.27 0.39
C GLN A 74 18.43 39.81 -0.07
N GLU A 75 19.59 39.31 -0.49
CA GLU A 75 19.76 37.93 -0.93
C GLU A 75 19.70 36.92 0.22
N LEU A 76 20.22 37.27 1.40
CA LEU A 76 20.03 36.46 2.61
C LEU A 76 18.56 36.37 3.04
N ARG A 77 17.81 37.47 2.92
CA ARG A 77 16.37 37.47 3.22
C ARG A 77 15.58 36.58 2.28
N THR A 78 15.81 36.67 0.97
CA THR A 78 15.13 35.81 0.00
C THR A 78 15.48 34.34 0.18
N GLN A 79 16.74 34.03 0.53
CA GLN A 79 17.16 32.66 0.87
C GLN A 79 16.50 32.16 2.17
N TYR A 80 16.38 33.01 3.19
CA TYR A 80 15.71 32.66 4.44
C TYR A 80 14.21 32.39 4.22
N GLU A 81 13.53 33.23 3.44
CA GLU A 81 12.14 33.03 3.05
C GLU A 81 11.94 31.71 2.30
N LEU A 82 12.85 31.38 1.37
CA LEU A 82 12.83 30.12 0.63
C LEU A 82 13.01 28.90 1.56
N ILE A 83 13.98 28.96 2.49
CA ILE A 83 14.22 27.89 3.48
C ILE A 83 13.02 27.74 4.41
N SER A 84 12.42 28.84 4.84
CA SER A 84 11.23 28.83 5.69
C SER A 84 10.04 28.18 4.98
N ALA A 85 9.78 28.55 3.72
CA ALA A 85 8.73 27.94 2.91
C ALA A 85 8.98 26.44 2.66
N HIS A 86 10.23 26.05 2.41
CA HIS A 86 10.61 24.65 2.24
C HIS A 86 10.41 23.83 3.52
N ASN A 87 10.83 24.38 4.67
CA ASN A 87 10.65 23.74 5.98
C ASN A 87 9.16 23.62 6.36
N ALA A 88 8.35 24.64 6.05
CA ALA A 88 6.91 24.58 6.23
C ALA A 88 6.31 23.46 5.36
N GLY A 89 6.68 23.36 4.08
CA GLY A 89 6.25 22.28 3.19
C GLY A 89 6.64 20.88 3.69
N LEU A 90 7.86 20.72 4.21
CA LEU A 90 8.31 19.47 4.83
C LEU A 90 7.48 19.11 6.08
N ALA A 91 7.10 20.11 6.89
CA ALA A 91 6.26 19.90 8.06
C ALA A 91 4.85 19.45 7.72
N THR A 92 4.24 20.10 6.72
CA THR A 92 2.93 19.68 6.21
C THR A 92 3.00 18.25 5.67
N HIS A 93 4.05 17.92 4.90
CA HIS A 93 4.24 16.58 4.37
C HIS A 93 4.43 15.52 5.46
N ALA A 94 5.25 15.81 6.48
CA ALA A 94 5.44 14.91 7.62
C ALA A 94 4.14 14.69 8.42
N SER A 95 3.29 15.72 8.55
CA SER A 95 1.98 15.59 9.19
C SER A 95 1.06 14.67 8.39
N VAL A 96 0.96 14.87 7.07
CA VAL A 96 0.13 14.03 6.19
C VAL A 96 0.59 12.57 6.24
N LEU A 97 1.90 12.31 6.21
CA LEU A 97 2.44 10.95 6.36
C LEU A 97 2.13 10.36 7.74
N HIS A 98 2.16 11.16 8.80
CA HIS A 98 1.83 10.71 10.15
C HIS A 98 0.35 10.31 10.27
N ASP A 99 -0.55 11.15 9.77
CA ASP A 99 -1.99 10.90 9.80
C ASP A 99 -2.35 9.67 8.96
N ARG A 100 -1.69 9.50 7.81
CA ARG A 100 -1.83 8.31 6.97
C ARG A 100 -1.37 7.03 7.68
N ASN A 101 -0.20 7.05 8.32
CA ASN A 101 0.29 5.91 9.09
C ASN A 101 -0.65 5.55 10.25
N LEU A 102 -1.23 6.56 10.91
CA LEU A 102 -2.26 6.34 11.94
C LEU A 102 -3.50 5.67 11.36
N ALA A 103 -3.99 6.13 10.21
CA ALA A 103 -5.16 5.54 9.55
C ALA A 103 -4.92 4.06 9.18
N ILE A 104 -3.74 3.72 8.65
CA ILE A 104 -3.37 2.34 8.34
C ILE A 104 -3.35 1.47 9.61
N LEU A 105 -2.75 1.96 10.69
CA LEU A 105 -2.71 1.24 11.97
C LEU A 105 -4.11 1.07 12.59
N HIS A 106 -4.99 2.06 12.43
CA HIS A 106 -6.38 1.96 12.89
C HIS A 106 -7.15 0.89 12.11
N ARG A 107 -7.10 0.91 10.78
CA ARG A 107 -7.74 -0.13 9.95
C ARG A 107 -7.21 -1.52 10.25
N ALA A 108 -5.89 -1.68 10.42
CA ALA A 108 -5.30 -2.96 10.78
C ALA A 108 -5.80 -3.49 12.14
N ARG A 109 -5.96 -2.60 13.13
CA ARG A 109 -6.51 -2.97 14.45
C ARG A 109 -8.00 -3.31 14.40
N GLU A 110 -8.76 -2.60 13.57
CA GLU A 110 -10.18 -2.88 13.34
C GLU A 110 -10.35 -4.23 12.66
N GLY A 111 -9.59 -4.51 11.59
CA GLY A 111 -9.59 -5.82 10.93
C GLY A 111 -9.19 -6.96 11.88
N TYR A 112 -8.14 -6.76 12.69
CA TYR A 112 -7.75 -7.75 13.71
C TYR A 112 -8.87 -8.01 14.73
N ARG A 113 -9.55 -6.95 15.22
CA ARG A 113 -10.67 -7.11 16.17
C ARG A 113 -11.87 -7.82 15.52
N ALA A 114 -12.22 -7.45 14.30
CA ALA A 114 -13.30 -8.10 13.56
C ALA A 114 -13.01 -9.59 13.36
N GLY A 115 -11.78 -9.93 12.96
CA GLY A 115 -11.33 -11.32 12.83
C GLY A 115 -11.39 -12.09 14.16
N MET A 116 -11.00 -11.47 15.28
CA MET A 116 -11.10 -12.11 16.60
C MET A 116 -12.56 -12.36 17.02
N ILE A 117 -13.48 -11.43 16.74
CA ILE A 117 -14.91 -11.59 17.04
C ILE A 117 -15.50 -12.73 16.19
N GLN A 118 -15.17 -12.78 14.90
CA GLN A 118 -15.62 -13.87 14.02
C GLN A 118 -15.08 -15.22 14.49
N LEU A 119 -13.81 -15.30 14.87
CA LEU A 119 -13.21 -16.53 15.40
C LEU A 119 -13.93 -16.98 16.69
N GLU A 120 -14.21 -16.06 17.61
CA GLU A 120 -14.94 -16.36 18.84
C GLU A 120 -16.36 -16.87 18.54
N GLN A 121 -17.07 -16.26 17.58
CA GLN A 121 -18.38 -16.73 17.14
C GLN A 121 -18.34 -18.13 16.51
N VAL A 122 -17.32 -18.42 15.71
CA VAL A 122 -17.12 -19.76 15.11
C VAL A 122 -16.82 -20.81 16.18
N LEU A 123 -16.03 -20.45 17.19
CA LEU A 123 -15.76 -21.36 18.31
C LEU A 123 -17.01 -21.62 19.15
N LEU A 124 -17.80 -20.60 19.43
CA LEU A 124 -19.07 -20.73 20.16
C LEU A 124 -20.10 -21.56 19.38
N SER A 125 -20.23 -21.32 18.07
CA SER A 125 -21.16 -22.10 17.23
C SER A 125 -20.73 -23.55 17.14
N ARG A 126 -19.43 -23.82 16.99
CA ARG A 126 -18.87 -25.17 17.05
C ARG A 126 -19.18 -25.85 18.38
N GLU A 127 -18.96 -25.18 19.51
CA GLU A 127 -19.25 -25.75 20.84
C GLU A 127 -20.75 -26.01 21.03
N HIS A 128 -21.63 -25.24 20.37
CA HIS A 128 -23.07 -25.51 20.38
C HIS A 128 -23.41 -26.77 19.59
N VAL A 129 -22.87 -26.89 18.37
CA VAL A 129 -23.04 -28.08 17.52
C VAL A 129 -22.51 -29.34 18.21
N GLU A 130 -21.33 -29.28 18.84
CA GLU A 130 -20.77 -30.42 19.58
C GLU A 130 -21.67 -30.87 20.75
N ARG A 131 -22.37 -29.93 21.42
CA ARG A 131 -23.36 -30.27 22.47
C ARG A 131 -24.62 -30.87 21.88
N ASP A 132 -25.12 -30.33 20.77
CA ASP A 132 -26.33 -30.83 20.10
C ASP A 132 -26.11 -32.23 19.55
N ASP A 133 -24.93 -32.49 18.98
CA ASP A 133 -24.52 -33.81 18.51
C ASP A 133 -24.46 -34.81 19.67
N ALA A 134 -23.85 -34.47 20.80
CA ALA A 134 -23.83 -35.33 21.98
C ALA A 134 -25.25 -35.63 22.49
N ALA A 135 -26.14 -34.63 22.51
CA ALA A 135 -27.54 -34.82 22.89
C ALA A 135 -28.32 -35.69 21.89
N LEU A 136 -28.02 -35.61 20.59
CA LEU A 136 -28.56 -36.49 19.57
C LEU A 136 -28.08 -37.93 19.77
N GLU A 137 -26.80 -38.14 20.03
CA GLU A 137 -26.23 -39.47 20.30
C GLU A 137 -26.91 -40.12 21.51
N ASP A 138 -27.09 -39.39 22.62
CA ASP A 138 -27.78 -39.88 23.81
C ASP A 138 -29.24 -40.28 23.51
N ARG A 139 -29.97 -39.45 22.75
CA ARG A 139 -31.35 -39.76 22.34
C ARG A 139 -31.41 -41.00 21.45
N VAL A 140 -30.50 -41.14 20.51
CA VAL A 140 -30.42 -42.32 19.64
C VAL A 140 -30.12 -43.58 20.45
N ALA A 141 -29.23 -43.49 21.45
CA ALA A 141 -28.94 -44.59 22.36
C ALA A 141 -30.19 -45.00 23.17
N ASP A 142 -30.95 -44.03 23.68
CA ASP A 142 -32.20 -44.33 24.42
C ASP A 142 -33.26 -44.97 23.51
N PHE A 143 -33.43 -44.49 22.27
CA PHE A 143 -34.33 -45.13 21.30
C PHE A 143 -33.93 -46.57 21.00
N ARG A 144 -32.62 -46.86 20.84
CA ARG A 144 -32.13 -48.23 20.66
C ARG A 144 -32.44 -49.11 21.85
N ALA A 145 -32.19 -48.62 23.08
CA ALA A 145 -32.50 -49.37 24.30
C ALA A 145 -34.00 -49.60 24.50
N ARG A 146 -34.86 -48.69 24.02
CA ARG A 146 -36.31 -48.90 24.01
C ARG A 146 -36.71 -49.96 22.99
N ALA A 147 -36.16 -49.92 21.77
CA ALA A 147 -36.42 -50.90 20.74
C ALA A 147 -36.02 -52.33 21.18
N GLU A 148 -34.86 -52.49 21.81
CA GLU A 148 -34.43 -53.80 22.34
C GLU A 148 -35.38 -54.32 23.44
N ARG A 149 -35.88 -53.42 24.30
CA ARG A 149 -36.88 -53.77 25.33
C ARG A 149 -38.23 -54.17 24.73
N THR A 150 -38.66 -53.51 23.65
CA THR A 150 -39.90 -53.90 22.96
C THR A 150 -39.75 -55.24 22.25
N ASP A 151 -38.62 -55.48 21.58
CA ASP A 151 -38.36 -56.75 20.88
C ASP A 151 -38.32 -57.94 21.85
N THR A 152 -37.67 -57.76 23.01
CA THR A 152 -37.62 -58.78 24.07
C THR A 152 -39.00 -59.03 24.69
N ALA A 153 -39.79 -57.98 24.94
CA ALA A 153 -41.16 -58.12 25.42
C ALA A 153 -42.07 -58.82 24.40
N GLU A 154 -41.95 -58.49 23.12
CA GLU A 154 -42.71 -59.13 22.05
C GLU A 154 -42.37 -60.62 21.91
N ALA A 155 -41.09 -60.98 22.02
CA ALA A 155 -40.66 -62.38 22.02
C ALA A 155 -41.27 -63.18 23.19
N LEU A 156 -41.31 -62.60 24.40
CA LEU A 156 -41.94 -63.23 25.57
C LEU A 156 -43.45 -63.39 25.38
N LEU A 157 -44.13 -62.35 24.87
CA LEU A 157 -45.57 -62.40 24.61
C LEU A 157 -45.94 -63.47 23.57
N ARG A 158 -45.11 -63.68 22.54
CA ARG A 158 -45.34 -64.74 21.55
C ARG A 158 -45.26 -66.13 22.19
N VAL A 159 -44.25 -66.39 23.02
CA VAL A 159 -44.08 -67.68 23.72
C VAL A 159 -45.24 -67.96 24.67
N GLU A 160 -45.66 -66.96 25.46
CA GLU A 160 -46.80 -67.10 26.37
C GLU A 160 -48.11 -67.35 25.61
N ARG A 161 -48.33 -66.63 24.50
CA ARG A 161 -49.52 -66.80 23.67
C ARG A 161 -49.61 -68.21 23.09
N ASP A 162 -48.51 -68.75 22.57
CA ASP A 162 -48.48 -70.09 21.99
C ASP A 162 -48.74 -71.17 23.06
N SER A 163 -48.16 -71.02 24.26
CA SER A 163 -48.39 -71.96 25.38
C SER A 163 -49.82 -71.90 25.92
N SER A 164 -50.38 -70.69 26.08
CA SER A 164 -51.74 -70.48 26.57
C SER A 164 -52.80 -71.00 25.58
N THR A 165 -52.58 -70.82 24.26
CA THR A 165 -53.53 -71.36 23.26
C THR A 165 -53.58 -72.88 23.26
N GLU A 166 -52.44 -73.56 23.38
CA GLU A 166 -52.39 -75.02 23.48
C GLU A 166 -53.08 -75.54 24.75
N GLN A 167 -52.84 -74.89 25.89
CA GLN A 167 -53.47 -75.24 27.17
C GLN A 167 -54.99 -75.04 27.14
N TYR A 168 -55.46 -73.91 26.59
CA TYR A 168 -56.89 -73.62 26.46
C TYR A 168 -57.60 -74.63 25.55
N HIS A 169 -57.02 -74.98 24.39
CA HIS A 169 -57.59 -75.99 23.51
C HIS A 169 -57.65 -77.38 24.17
N GLY A 170 -56.61 -77.75 24.93
CA GLY A 170 -56.60 -78.98 25.72
C GLY A 170 -57.71 -79.01 26.79
N LEU A 171 -57.86 -77.94 27.56
CA LEU A 171 -58.92 -77.83 28.58
C LEU A 171 -60.32 -77.80 27.97
N GLN A 172 -60.52 -77.12 26.84
CA GLN A 172 -61.81 -77.08 26.15
C GLN A 172 -62.19 -78.46 25.58
N ALA A 173 -61.21 -79.24 25.09
CA ALA A 173 -61.43 -80.61 24.66
C ALA A 173 -61.80 -81.52 25.84
N GLN A 174 -61.13 -81.36 26.99
CA GLN A 174 -61.44 -82.10 28.22
C GLN A 174 -62.84 -81.76 28.76
N LEU A 175 -63.23 -80.48 28.74
CA LEU A 175 -64.55 -80.06 29.18
C LEU A 175 -65.65 -80.64 28.27
N ARG A 176 -65.45 -80.61 26.95
CA ARG A 176 -66.38 -81.24 25.99
C ARG A 176 -66.47 -82.75 26.22
N ALA A 177 -65.34 -83.43 26.35
CA ALA A 177 -65.31 -84.87 26.61
C ALA A 177 -66.03 -85.23 27.93
N ALA A 178 -65.84 -84.45 28.99
CA ALA A 178 -66.54 -84.66 30.26
C ALA A 178 -68.06 -84.40 30.13
N GLN A 179 -68.47 -83.38 29.38
CA GLN A 179 -69.88 -83.11 29.10
C GLN A 179 -70.53 -84.21 28.26
N ASP A 180 -69.84 -84.71 27.24
CA ASP A 180 -70.29 -85.82 26.40
C ASP A 180 -70.40 -87.12 27.22
N GLN A 181 -69.43 -87.41 28.09
CA GLN A 181 -69.48 -88.54 29.03
C GLN A 181 -70.70 -88.47 29.97
N ILE A 182 -70.98 -87.28 30.54
CA ILE A 182 -72.17 -87.08 31.38
C ILE A 182 -73.45 -87.25 30.56
N ALA A 183 -73.50 -86.74 29.32
CA ALA A 183 -74.64 -86.89 28.43
C ALA A 183 -74.89 -88.36 28.06
N ASP A 184 -73.83 -89.12 27.77
CA ASP A 184 -73.88 -90.56 27.48
C ASP A 184 -74.35 -91.35 28.70
N LEU A 185 -73.77 -91.13 29.89
CA LEU A 185 -74.19 -91.79 31.13
C LEU A 185 -75.66 -91.46 31.48
N THR A 186 -76.07 -90.21 31.28
CA THR A 186 -77.47 -89.78 31.48
C THR A 186 -78.40 -90.47 30.51
N THR A 187 -77.98 -90.63 29.24
CA THR A 187 -78.77 -91.32 28.21
C THR A 187 -78.86 -92.82 28.51
N GLN A 188 -77.76 -93.46 28.89
CA GLN A 188 -77.75 -94.88 29.31
C GLN A 188 -78.66 -95.09 30.52
N LEU A 189 -78.64 -94.19 31.50
CA LEU A 189 -79.50 -94.23 32.68
C LEU A 189 -80.98 -94.00 32.34
N ALA A 190 -81.29 -93.18 31.32
CA ALA A 190 -82.67 -92.98 30.83
C ALA A 190 -83.22 -94.19 30.05
N HIS A 191 -82.34 -94.96 29.39
CA HIS A 191 -82.71 -96.18 28.66
C HIS A 191 -82.67 -97.43 29.54
N ALA A 192 -82.13 -97.34 30.76
CA ALA A 192 -82.17 -98.42 31.74
C ALA A 192 -83.63 -98.75 32.12
N PRO A 193 -84.06 -100.01 32.04
CA PRO A 193 -85.46 -100.38 32.17
C PRO A 193 -86.00 -100.09 33.58
N ALA A 194 -86.93 -99.15 33.70
CA ALA A 194 -87.50 -98.74 34.99
C ALA A 194 -88.55 -99.74 35.54
N THR A 195 -89.24 -100.48 34.66
CA THR A 195 -90.26 -101.49 35.03
C THR A 195 -90.72 -102.29 33.79
N PRO A 196 -90.84 -103.64 33.84
CA PRO A 196 -91.47 -104.41 32.77
C PRO A 196 -93.02 -104.46 32.90
N PRO A 197 -93.78 -104.69 31.81
CA PRO A 197 -95.23 -104.81 31.84
C PRO A 197 -95.70 -106.06 32.60
N PRO A 198 -96.89 -106.04 33.22
CA PRO A 198 -97.39 -107.17 34.00
C PRO A 198 -97.73 -108.35 33.07
N SER A 199 -97.03 -109.47 33.23
CA SER A 199 -97.36 -110.74 32.58
C SER A 199 -97.25 -111.89 33.58
N ILE A 200 -98.31 -112.70 33.65
CA ILE A 200 -98.47 -113.85 34.54
C ILE A 200 -97.69 -115.03 33.95
N VAL A 201 -96.59 -115.45 34.58
CA VAL A 201 -95.69 -116.51 34.10
C VAL A 201 -95.27 -117.45 35.27
N PRO A 202 -95.11 -118.78 35.03
CA PRO A 202 -94.83 -119.79 36.08
C PRO A 202 -93.48 -119.68 36.83
N LEU A 203 -93.44 -120.24 38.06
CA LEU A 203 -92.45 -120.04 39.14
C LEU A 203 -90.96 -120.16 38.78
N ALA A 204 -90.57 -121.06 37.87
CA ALA A 204 -89.17 -121.26 37.49
C ALA A 204 -88.58 -120.08 36.70
N ARG A 205 -89.42 -119.31 36.00
CA ARG A 205 -89.02 -118.07 35.33
C ARG A 205 -88.99 -116.86 36.27
N LEU A 206 -89.61 -116.94 37.45
CA LEU A 206 -89.57 -115.84 38.43
C LEU A 206 -88.20 -115.69 39.08
N PHE A 207 -87.47 -116.77 39.37
CA PHE A 207 -86.12 -116.68 39.94
C PHE A 207 -85.09 -116.17 38.93
N ALA A 208 -85.16 -116.60 37.66
CA ALA A 208 -84.33 -116.06 36.59
C ALA A 208 -84.65 -114.58 36.31
N ALA A 209 -85.93 -114.23 36.20
CA ALA A 209 -86.36 -112.84 36.05
C ALA A 209 -86.06 -111.97 37.30
N GLN A 210 -85.88 -112.57 38.48
CA GLN A 210 -85.48 -111.86 39.69
C GLN A 210 -83.97 -111.61 39.72
N GLY A 211 -83.16 -112.59 39.31
CA GLY A 211 -81.71 -112.39 39.08
C GLY A 211 -81.46 -111.30 38.04
N GLU A 212 -82.13 -111.35 36.89
CA GLU A 212 -82.04 -110.32 35.85
C GLU A 212 -82.48 -108.92 36.35
N ARG A 213 -83.43 -108.84 37.29
CA ARG A 213 -83.84 -107.57 37.92
C ARG A 213 -82.80 -107.04 38.90
N ASP A 214 -82.20 -107.92 39.68
CA ASP A 214 -81.21 -107.53 40.66
C ASP A 214 -79.90 -107.14 39.95
N ASP A 215 -79.52 -107.84 38.87
CA ASP A 215 -78.43 -107.47 37.97
C ASP A 215 -78.69 -106.11 37.29
N ALA A 216 -79.88 -105.88 36.72
CA ALA A 216 -80.24 -104.59 36.12
C ALA A 216 -80.31 -103.44 37.15
N ARG A 217 -80.60 -103.74 38.43
CA ARG A 217 -80.56 -102.76 39.51
C ARG A 217 -79.13 -102.42 39.90
N VAL A 218 -78.25 -103.42 39.97
CA VAL A 218 -76.81 -103.23 40.22
C VAL A 218 -76.23 -102.38 39.08
N GLU A 219 -76.46 -102.74 37.82
CA GLU A 219 -76.00 -101.94 36.67
C GLU A 219 -76.50 -100.49 36.71
N ARG A 220 -77.78 -100.28 37.07
CA ARG A 220 -78.34 -98.92 37.19
C ARG A 220 -77.73 -98.15 38.36
N ASP A 221 -77.46 -98.81 39.48
CA ASP A 221 -76.88 -98.16 40.66
C ASP A 221 -75.38 -97.88 40.43
N ASP A 222 -74.65 -98.74 39.70
CA ASP A 222 -73.30 -98.49 39.20
C ASP A 222 -73.29 -97.28 38.25
N LEU A 223 -74.21 -97.21 37.28
CA LEU A 223 -74.37 -96.04 36.39
C LEU A 223 -74.67 -94.74 37.17
N ARG A 224 -75.37 -94.81 38.31
CA ARG A 224 -75.60 -93.65 39.19
C ARG A 224 -74.34 -93.23 39.92
N VAL A 225 -73.54 -94.18 40.38
CA VAL A 225 -72.26 -93.91 41.02
C VAL A 225 -71.29 -93.27 40.02
N ASP A 226 -71.21 -93.81 38.80
CA ASP A 226 -70.38 -93.27 37.72
C ASP A 226 -70.84 -91.88 37.29
N LEU A 227 -72.16 -91.65 37.16
CA LEU A 227 -72.71 -90.33 36.87
C LEU A 227 -72.38 -89.32 37.98
N ALA A 228 -72.50 -89.72 39.25
CA ALA A 228 -72.16 -88.85 40.39
C ALA A 228 -70.65 -88.55 40.43
N ALA A 229 -69.80 -89.52 40.11
CA ALA A 229 -68.35 -89.33 40.01
C ALA A 229 -67.99 -88.39 38.85
N ALA A 230 -68.60 -88.55 37.68
CA ALA A 230 -68.41 -87.67 36.52
C ALA A 230 -68.86 -86.23 36.81
N GLN A 231 -70.01 -86.06 37.48
CA GLN A 231 -70.49 -84.74 37.92
C GLN A 231 -69.56 -84.08 38.94
N ALA A 232 -69.01 -84.86 39.89
CA ALA A 232 -68.03 -84.35 40.84
C ALA A 232 -66.71 -83.94 40.17
N ALA A 233 -66.30 -84.64 39.11
CA ALA A 233 -65.11 -84.32 38.32
C ALA A 233 -65.28 -83.10 37.39
N LEU A 234 -66.52 -82.73 37.04
CA LEU A 234 -66.80 -81.57 36.18
C LEU A 234 -66.48 -80.24 36.87
N SER A 235 -66.78 -80.10 38.17
CA SER A 235 -66.55 -78.86 38.93
C SER A 235 -65.10 -78.34 38.87
N PRO A 236 -64.05 -79.15 39.11
CA PRO A 236 -62.67 -78.70 38.99
C PRO A 236 -62.24 -78.41 37.54
N VAL A 237 -62.80 -79.11 36.54
CA VAL A 237 -62.54 -78.82 35.12
C VAL A 237 -63.15 -77.47 34.73
N GLN A 238 -64.36 -77.19 35.22
CA GLN A 238 -65.06 -75.94 34.96
C GLN A 238 -64.37 -74.74 35.63
N ALA A 239 -63.92 -74.89 36.88
CA ALA A 239 -63.13 -73.85 37.55
C ALA A 239 -61.82 -73.53 36.81
N ARG A 240 -61.18 -74.53 36.19
CA ARG A 240 -59.98 -74.32 35.36
C ARG A 240 -60.32 -73.63 34.03
N ALA A 241 -61.47 -73.94 33.43
CA ALA A 241 -61.94 -73.27 32.22
C ALA A 241 -62.25 -71.78 32.49
N ASP A 242 -62.92 -71.47 33.60
CA ASP A 242 -63.25 -70.10 34.00
C ASP A 242 -61.96 -69.29 34.29
N ALA A 243 -60.96 -69.90 34.94
CA ALA A 243 -59.66 -69.28 35.17
C ALA A 243 -58.92 -68.98 33.86
N ALA A 244 -58.92 -69.93 32.91
CA ALA A 244 -58.32 -69.73 31.59
C ALA A 244 -59.05 -68.65 30.77
N GLU A 245 -60.36 -68.50 30.93
CA GLU A 245 -61.12 -67.42 30.31
C GLU A 245 -60.75 -66.04 30.88
N ALA A 246 -60.57 -65.95 32.21
CA ALA A 246 -60.09 -64.73 32.86
C ALA A 246 -58.67 -64.34 32.42
N GLU A 247 -57.76 -65.31 32.31
CA GLU A 247 -56.41 -65.08 31.78
C GLU A 247 -56.44 -64.60 30.32
N ARG A 248 -57.31 -65.19 29.49
CA ARG A 248 -57.49 -64.75 28.10
C ARG A 248 -57.99 -63.31 28.02
N ASP A 249 -58.92 -62.92 28.88
CA ASP A 249 -59.42 -61.55 28.92
C ASP A 249 -58.36 -60.56 29.44
N GLN A 250 -57.51 -60.97 30.37
CA GLN A 250 -56.35 -60.18 30.78
C GLN A 250 -55.34 -60.00 29.63
N VAL A 251 -55.04 -61.06 28.88
CA VAL A 251 -54.16 -60.98 27.69
C VAL A 251 -54.76 -60.06 26.63
N ARG A 252 -56.09 -60.09 26.41
CA ARG A 252 -56.76 -59.16 25.49
C ARG A 252 -56.59 -57.70 25.90
N GLN A 253 -56.67 -57.39 27.20
CA GLN A 253 -56.42 -56.04 27.70
C GLN A 253 -54.97 -55.60 27.50
N LEU A 254 -54.01 -56.51 27.72
CA LEU A 254 -52.58 -56.23 27.45
C LEU A 254 -52.33 -55.97 25.97
N VAL A 255 -52.92 -56.77 25.08
CA VAL A 255 -52.83 -56.58 23.62
C VAL A 255 -53.40 -55.22 23.22
N ALA A 256 -54.60 -54.85 23.71
CA ALA A 256 -55.19 -53.55 23.42
C ALA A 256 -54.29 -52.38 23.89
N THR A 257 -53.63 -52.53 25.04
CA THR A 257 -52.67 -51.53 25.54
C THR A 257 -51.42 -51.47 24.66
N ALA A 258 -50.89 -52.60 24.21
CA ALA A 258 -49.74 -52.66 23.31
C ALA A 258 -50.06 -52.09 21.92
N GLU A 259 -51.26 -52.33 21.40
CA GLU A 259 -51.74 -51.73 20.14
C GLU A 259 -51.80 -50.21 20.24
N GLN A 260 -52.36 -49.68 21.35
CA GLN A 260 -52.37 -48.24 21.60
C GLN A 260 -50.95 -47.66 21.65
N GLN A 261 -50.02 -48.31 22.37
CA GLN A 261 -48.62 -47.86 22.44
C GLN A 261 -47.93 -47.86 21.07
N ARG A 262 -48.19 -48.88 20.25
CA ARG A 262 -47.66 -48.94 18.88
C ARG A 262 -48.20 -47.79 18.04
N ASP A 263 -49.50 -47.54 18.11
CA ASP A 263 -50.15 -46.50 17.31
C ASP A 263 -49.69 -45.10 17.74
N ASP A 264 -49.47 -44.88 19.04
CA ASP A 264 -48.85 -43.65 19.57
C ASP A 264 -47.39 -43.49 19.06
N ALA A 265 -46.60 -44.56 19.05
CA ALA A 265 -45.23 -44.54 18.53
C ALA A 265 -45.18 -44.26 17.02
N LEU A 266 -46.13 -44.79 16.25
CA LEU A 266 -46.28 -44.50 14.83
C LEU A 266 -46.67 -43.03 14.61
N ALA A 267 -47.60 -42.50 15.39
CA ALA A 267 -47.98 -41.09 15.32
C ALA A 267 -46.80 -40.16 15.64
N GLU A 268 -45.96 -40.53 16.61
CA GLU A 268 -44.74 -39.77 16.93
C GLU A 268 -43.70 -39.86 15.82
N ARG A 269 -43.48 -41.04 15.24
CA ARG A 269 -42.62 -41.20 14.06
C ARG A 269 -43.09 -40.29 12.92
N ASP A 270 -44.39 -40.27 12.64
CA ASP A 270 -44.95 -39.45 11.57
C ASP A 270 -44.80 -37.94 11.86
N ARG A 271 -44.82 -37.52 13.15
CA ARG A 271 -44.48 -36.15 13.55
C ARG A 271 -43.01 -35.84 13.28
N VAL A 272 -42.10 -36.73 13.69
CA VAL A 272 -40.65 -36.57 13.46
C VAL A 272 -40.36 -36.51 11.95
N THR A 273 -40.99 -37.36 11.14
CA THR A 273 -40.86 -37.31 9.68
C THR A 273 -41.27 -35.95 9.11
N ARG A 274 -42.37 -35.36 9.59
CA ARG A 274 -42.79 -34.01 9.16
C ARG A 274 -41.75 -32.95 9.54
N VAL A 275 -41.16 -33.02 10.74
CA VAL A 275 -40.11 -32.08 11.17
C VAL A 275 -38.86 -32.22 10.29
N LEU A 276 -38.45 -33.45 9.98
CA LEU A 276 -37.31 -33.69 9.09
C LEU A 276 -37.51 -33.10 7.70
N VAL A 277 -38.71 -33.24 7.10
CA VAL A 277 -39.02 -32.63 5.80
C VAL A 277 -38.89 -31.11 5.84
N VAL A 278 -39.33 -30.47 6.93
CA VAL A 278 -39.16 -29.01 7.09
C VAL A 278 -37.68 -28.64 7.22
N ALA A 279 -36.91 -29.38 8.02
CA ALA A 279 -35.47 -29.15 8.16
C ALA A 279 -34.71 -29.35 6.84
N GLU A 280 -35.11 -30.34 6.02
CA GLU A 280 -34.56 -30.54 4.68
C GLU A 280 -34.87 -29.36 3.76
N GLN A 281 -36.11 -28.84 3.79
CA GLN A 281 -36.47 -27.64 3.02
C GLN A 281 -35.69 -26.40 3.45
N GLU A 282 -35.49 -26.19 4.76
CA GLU A 282 -34.67 -25.10 5.28
C GLU A 282 -33.21 -25.23 4.84
N ARG A 283 -32.65 -26.45 4.89
CA ARG A 283 -31.30 -26.73 4.40
C ARG A 283 -31.18 -26.45 2.91
N ASP A 284 -32.14 -26.90 2.11
CA ASP A 284 -32.12 -26.69 0.65
C ASP A 284 -32.24 -25.20 0.33
N GLY A 285 -33.08 -24.44 1.05
CA GLY A 285 -33.13 -22.98 0.96
C GLY A 285 -31.81 -22.30 1.34
N ALA A 286 -31.12 -22.79 2.38
CA ALA A 286 -29.80 -22.28 2.76
C ALA A 286 -28.74 -22.58 1.69
N LEU A 287 -28.79 -23.75 1.05
CA LEU A 287 -27.91 -24.11 -0.07
C LEU A 287 -28.14 -23.21 -1.29
N ASP A 288 -29.40 -22.92 -1.63
CA ASP A 288 -29.75 -22.00 -2.71
C ASP A 288 -29.21 -20.58 -2.46
N MET A 289 -29.36 -20.07 -1.24
CA MET A 289 -28.81 -18.77 -0.84
C MET A 289 -27.27 -18.75 -0.95
N ARG A 290 -26.60 -19.80 -0.48
CA ARG A 290 -25.14 -19.95 -0.60
C ARG A 290 -24.70 -19.95 -2.06
N ASP A 291 -25.40 -20.69 -2.91
CA ASP A 291 -25.06 -20.78 -4.33
C ASP A 291 -25.34 -19.47 -5.07
N GLN A 292 -26.37 -18.71 -4.67
CA GLN A 292 -26.60 -17.35 -5.13
C GLN A 292 -25.46 -16.40 -4.72
N ALA A 293 -25.04 -16.44 -3.45
CA ALA A 293 -23.91 -15.65 -2.95
C ALA A 293 -22.61 -15.97 -3.71
N ARG A 294 -22.36 -17.26 -3.99
CA ARG A 294 -21.24 -17.69 -4.84
C ARG A 294 -21.33 -17.12 -6.24
N ARG A 295 -22.50 -17.15 -6.88
CA ARG A 295 -22.69 -16.56 -8.23
C ARG A 295 -22.38 -15.06 -8.21
N ILE A 296 -22.87 -14.31 -7.22
CA ILE A 296 -22.59 -12.88 -7.06
C ILE A 296 -21.09 -12.64 -6.87
N SER A 297 -20.43 -13.38 -5.97
CA SER A 297 -18.98 -13.27 -5.73
C SER A 297 -18.18 -13.54 -7.01
N THR A 298 -18.55 -14.56 -7.79
CA THR A 298 -17.89 -14.80 -9.09
C THR A 298 -18.15 -13.69 -10.10
N GLY A 299 -19.32 -13.03 -10.05
CA GLY A 299 -19.63 -11.85 -10.87
C GLY A 299 -18.70 -10.69 -10.53
N LEU A 300 -18.62 -10.34 -9.24
CA LEU A 300 -17.76 -9.26 -8.74
C LEU A 300 -16.27 -9.51 -9.04
N ARG A 301 -15.78 -10.76 -8.91
CA ARG A 301 -14.41 -11.11 -9.30
C ARG A 301 -14.15 -10.84 -10.79
N ARG A 302 -15.09 -11.21 -11.68
CA ARG A 302 -14.98 -10.93 -13.12
C ARG A 302 -14.96 -9.43 -13.41
N GLU A 303 -15.80 -8.65 -12.73
CA GLU A 303 -15.83 -7.19 -12.87
C GLU A 303 -14.52 -6.55 -12.43
N ARG A 304 -13.99 -6.96 -11.28
CA ARG A 304 -12.67 -6.54 -10.78
C ARG A 304 -11.56 -6.88 -11.79
N ASP A 305 -11.54 -8.11 -12.30
CA ASP A 305 -10.50 -8.56 -13.24
C ASP A 305 -10.57 -7.78 -14.57
N ALA A 306 -11.78 -7.42 -15.02
CA ALA A 306 -11.98 -6.52 -16.15
C ALA A 306 -11.44 -5.11 -15.86
N ALA A 307 -11.76 -4.52 -14.71
CA ALA A 307 -11.26 -3.22 -14.30
C ALA A 307 -9.73 -3.19 -14.17
N VAL A 308 -9.11 -4.26 -13.65
CA VAL A 308 -7.65 -4.40 -13.60
C VAL A 308 -7.04 -4.44 -15.00
N THR A 309 -7.69 -5.14 -15.93
CA THR A 309 -7.26 -5.23 -17.33
C THR A 309 -7.37 -3.88 -18.04
N GLU A 310 -8.43 -3.12 -17.81
CA GLU A 310 -8.60 -1.74 -18.31
C GLU A 310 -7.54 -0.81 -17.72
N ARG A 311 -7.30 -0.86 -16.42
CA ARG A 311 -6.24 -0.09 -15.76
C ARG A 311 -4.86 -0.41 -16.33
N HIS A 312 -4.60 -1.69 -16.64
CA HIS A 312 -3.35 -2.09 -17.28
C HIS A 312 -3.20 -1.48 -18.68
N HIS A 313 -4.26 -1.48 -19.50
CA HIS A 313 -4.26 -0.82 -20.81
C HIS A 313 -4.06 0.70 -20.69
N ALA A 314 -4.69 1.34 -19.71
CA ALA A 314 -4.51 2.76 -19.45
C ALA A 314 -3.04 3.08 -19.09
N ARG A 315 -2.42 2.28 -18.21
CA ARG A 315 -1.01 2.41 -17.85
C ARG A 315 -0.08 2.23 -19.07
N GLN A 316 -0.34 1.24 -19.92
CA GLN A 316 0.42 1.07 -21.17
C GLN A 316 0.29 2.28 -22.11
N THR A 317 -0.90 2.86 -22.19
CA THR A 317 -1.14 4.08 -22.98
C THR A 317 -0.35 5.27 -22.43
N VAL A 318 -0.31 5.45 -21.11
CA VAL A 318 0.50 6.48 -20.46
C VAL A 318 1.98 6.30 -20.79
N VAL A 319 2.52 5.08 -20.66
CA VAL A 319 3.93 4.79 -21.02
C VAL A 319 4.23 5.16 -22.48
N ALA A 320 3.33 4.85 -23.42
CA ALA A 320 3.50 5.24 -24.82
C ALA A 320 3.48 6.77 -25.01
N LEU A 321 2.64 7.49 -24.27
CA LEU A 321 2.61 8.95 -24.29
C LEU A 321 3.87 9.57 -23.69
N GLU A 322 4.41 9.00 -22.62
CA GLU A 322 5.67 9.43 -22.03
C GLU A 322 6.84 9.25 -23.00
N GLN A 323 6.93 8.11 -23.68
CA GLN A 323 7.93 7.89 -24.73
C GLN A 323 7.83 8.93 -25.85
N ARG A 324 6.61 9.27 -26.29
CA ARG A 324 6.40 10.31 -27.31
C ARG A 324 6.82 11.70 -26.80
N ARG A 325 6.51 12.02 -25.54
CA ARG A 325 6.94 13.27 -24.90
C ARG A 325 8.46 13.36 -24.87
N ASP A 326 9.13 12.28 -24.46
CA ASP A 326 10.58 12.28 -24.31
C ASP A 326 11.29 12.43 -25.67
N VAL A 327 10.75 11.83 -26.74
CA VAL A 327 11.21 12.07 -28.12
C VAL A 327 11.03 13.55 -28.49
N ALA A 328 9.85 14.12 -28.26
CA ALA A 328 9.59 15.54 -28.57
C ALA A 328 10.50 16.50 -27.76
N VAL A 329 10.82 16.16 -26.52
CA VAL A 329 11.77 16.92 -25.69
C VAL A 329 13.18 16.83 -26.26
N ALA A 330 13.63 15.64 -26.68
CA ALA A 330 14.93 15.46 -27.31
C ALA A 330 15.04 16.26 -28.62
N GLU A 331 14.01 16.23 -29.47
CA GLU A 331 13.96 17.03 -30.70
C GLU A 331 14.03 18.54 -30.41
N ARG A 332 13.28 19.01 -29.42
CA ARG A 332 13.32 20.42 -28.98
C ARG A 332 14.71 20.81 -28.49
N ASP A 333 15.35 19.97 -27.70
CA ASP A 333 16.67 20.26 -27.14
C ASP A 333 17.75 20.24 -28.24
N GLN A 334 17.64 19.34 -29.22
CA GLN A 334 18.48 19.34 -30.41
C GLN A 334 18.29 20.64 -31.24
N ALA A 335 17.05 21.10 -31.42
CA ALA A 335 16.77 22.37 -32.09
C ALA A 335 17.36 23.56 -31.34
N ARG A 336 17.32 23.57 -30.00
CA ARG A 336 17.96 24.61 -29.17
C ARG A 336 19.47 24.62 -29.32
N LEU A 337 20.11 23.46 -29.36
CA LEU A 337 21.55 23.34 -29.59
C LEU A 337 21.92 23.87 -30.98
N ALA A 338 21.15 23.52 -32.02
CA ALA A 338 21.35 24.03 -33.38
C ALA A 338 21.20 25.56 -33.45
N LEU A 339 20.19 26.13 -32.79
CA LEU A 339 20.00 27.59 -32.70
C LEU A 339 21.16 28.27 -31.97
N THR A 340 21.68 27.66 -30.90
CA THR A 340 22.83 28.19 -30.16
C THR A 340 24.09 28.18 -31.03
N ALA A 341 24.35 27.09 -31.75
CA ALA A 341 25.46 26.98 -32.69
C ALA A 341 25.34 28.01 -33.83
N GLN A 342 24.12 28.22 -34.36
CA GLN A 342 23.87 29.26 -35.36
C GLN A 342 24.11 30.67 -34.79
N GLY A 343 23.71 30.92 -33.55
CA GLY A 343 24.00 32.18 -32.85
C GLY A 343 25.50 32.43 -32.70
N GLN A 344 26.27 31.40 -32.34
CA GLN A 344 27.73 31.47 -32.27
C GLN A 344 28.36 31.75 -33.64
N GLN A 345 27.89 31.08 -34.70
CA GLN A 345 28.35 31.36 -36.07
C GLN A 345 28.09 32.80 -36.49
N ARG A 346 26.89 33.33 -36.21
CA ARG A 346 26.57 34.74 -36.50
C ARG A 346 27.48 35.70 -35.74
N ALA A 347 27.73 35.44 -34.46
CA ALA A 347 28.64 36.26 -33.65
C ALA A 347 30.08 36.26 -34.20
N LEU A 348 30.57 35.11 -34.68
CA LEU A 348 31.86 35.03 -35.35
C LEU A 348 31.89 35.86 -36.65
N VAL A 349 30.86 35.74 -37.48
CA VAL A 349 30.73 36.53 -38.72
C VAL A 349 30.65 38.03 -38.41
N ASP A 350 29.89 38.42 -37.39
CA ASP A 350 29.78 39.82 -36.98
C ASP A 350 31.13 40.37 -36.49
N GLU A 351 31.91 39.57 -35.76
CA GLU A 351 33.25 39.95 -35.32
C GLU A 351 34.24 40.04 -36.50
N GLU A 352 34.21 39.10 -37.45
CA GLU A 352 34.99 39.18 -38.69
C GLU A 352 34.64 40.45 -39.49
N LEU A 353 33.34 40.76 -39.61
CA LEU A 353 32.87 41.99 -40.26
C LEU A 353 33.33 43.25 -39.50
N ARG A 354 33.36 43.22 -38.17
CA ARG A 354 33.89 44.31 -37.35
C ARG A 354 35.39 44.52 -37.59
N VAL A 355 36.18 43.45 -37.54
CA VAL A 355 37.64 43.48 -37.76
C VAL A 355 37.95 43.97 -39.17
N THR A 356 37.29 43.44 -40.20
CA THR A 356 37.48 43.86 -41.59
C THR A 356 37.11 45.34 -41.80
N ARG A 357 36.00 45.82 -41.22
CA ARG A 357 35.62 47.24 -41.27
C ARG A 357 36.67 48.12 -40.58
N THR A 358 37.23 47.68 -39.46
CA THR A 358 38.29 48.40 -38.74
C THR A 358 39.58 48.46 -39.55
N SER A 359 40.02 47.33 -40.12
CA SER A 359 41.19 47.26 -41.01
C SER A 359 41.03 48.13 -42.26
N LEU A 360 39.85 48.13 -42.89
CA LEU A 360 39.54 49.01 -44.02
C LEU A 360 39.63 50.49 -43.62
N SER A 361 39.11 50.85 -42.44
CA SER A 361 39.19 52.23 -41.94
C SER A 361 40.63 52.66 -41.67
N GLN A 362 41.45 51.76 -41.13
CA GLN A 362 42.87 51.99 -40.93
C GLN A 362 43.62 52.15 -42.26
N SER A 363 43.40 51.26 -43.21
CA SER A 363 44.01 51.33 -44.55
C SER A 363 43.63 52.61 -45.29
N ARG A 364 42.39 53.09 -45.14
CA ARG A 364 41.96 54.41 -45.65
C ARG A 364 42.71 55.55 -44.98
N ALA A 365 42.82 55.55 -43.65
CA ALA A 365 43.58 56.56 -42.91
C ALA A 365 45.07 56.55 -43.29
N GLU A 366 45.68 55.37 -43.47
CA GLU A 366 47.05 55.21 -43.94
C GLU A 366 47.22 55.73 -45.38
N SER A 367 46.26 55.45 -46.26
CA SER A 367 46.26 55.96 -47.64
C SER A 367 46.11 57.49 -47.68
N GLU A 368 45.21 58.05 -46.86
CA GLU A 368 45.06 59.51 -46.70
C GLU A 368 46.33 60.13 -46.13
N ALA A 369 46.95 59.52 -45.12
CA ALA A 369 48.24 59.98 -44.57
C ALA A 369 49.36 59.95 -45.62
N ALA A 370 49.44 58.89 -46.43
CA ALA A 370 50.39 58.79 -47.54
C ALA A 370 50.13 59.85 -48.62
N GLN A 371 48.87 60.13 -48.95
CA GLN A 371 48.51 61.23 -49.86
C GLN A 371 48.94 62.59 -49.28
N ASN A 372 48.67 62.84 -47.99
CA ASN A 372 49.06 64.08 -47.31
C ASN A 372 50.59 64.28 -47.28
N LEU A 373 51.38 63.21 -47.14
CA LEU A 373 52.84 63.27 -47.21
C LEU A 373 53.40 63.46 -48.63
N ASN A 374 52.66 62.99 -49.65
CA ASN A 374 53.05 63.15 -51.06
C ASN A 374 52.94 64.60 -51.54
N VAL A 375 52.01 65.39 -50.98
CA VAL A 375 51.82 66.82 -51.35
C VAL A 375 53.10 67.65 -51.15
N PRO A 376 53.75 67.69 -49.96
CA PRO A 376 55.03 68.38 -49.78
C PRO A 376 56.16 67.83 -50.64
N LEU A 377 56.19 66.52 -50.89
CA LEU A 377 57.20 65.87 -51.73
C LEU A 377 57.06 66.28 -53.20
N GLN A 378 55.84 66.30 -53.74
CA GLN A 378 55.57 66.80 -55.09
C GLN A 378 55.92 68.28 -55.23
N ASP A 379 55.64 69.09 -54.22
CA ASP A 379 56.06 70.50 -54.21
C ASP A 379 57.58 70.66 -54.14
N LYS A 380 58.28 69.83 -53.37
CA LYS A 380 59.75 69.77 -53.37
C LYS A 380 60.30 69.31 -54.72
N LEU A 381 59.69 68.31 -55.36
CA LEU A 381 60.07 67.84 -56.70
C LEU A 381 59.84 68.92 -57.77
N ARG A 382 58.73 69.66 -57.70
CA ARG A 382 58.50 70.83 -58.57
C ARG A 382 59.61 71.86 -58.40
N ARG A 383 59.94 72.24 -57.16
CA ARG A 383 61.04 73.18 -56.85
C ARG A 383 62.40 72.67 -57.33
N ALA A 384 62.70 71.38 -57.09
CA ALA A 384 63.94 70.74 -57.53
C ALA A 384 64.05 70.71 -59.05
N ASN A 385 62.97 70.44 -59.79
CA ASN A 385 62.96 70.54 -61.25
C ASN A 385 63.21 71.97 -61.72
N THR A 386 62.64 72.99 -61.07
CA THR A 386 62.96 74.40 -61.38
C THR A 386 64.45 74.68 -61.20
N LEU A 387 65.06 74.16 -60.12
CA LEU A 387 66.49 74.30 -59.86
C LEU A 387 67.36 73.50 -60.84
N LEU A 388 66.96 72.30 -61.23
CA LEU A 388 67.68 71.48 -62.21
C LEU A 388 67.63 72.08 -63.61
N VAL A 389 66.50 72.68 -64.01
CA VAL A 389 66.41 73.46 -65.25
C VAL A 389 67.38 74.63 -65.20
N ALA A 390 67.42 75.38 -64.08
CA ALA A 390 68.40 76.45 -63.90
C ALA A 390 69.86 75.94 -63.92
N HIS A 391 70.15 74.80 -63.31
CA HIS A 391 71.49 74.20 -63.30
C HIS A 391 71.88 73.60 -64.66
N ALA A 392 70.94 73.09 -65.45
CA ALA A 392 71.20 72.63 -66.81
C ALA A 392 71.53 73.80 -67.75
N GLU A 393 70.91 74.96 -67.54
CA GLU A 393 71.31 76.21 -68.19
C GLU A 393 72.72 76.63 -67.77
N GLU A 394 73.07 76.50 -66.49
CA GLU A 394 74.42 76.77 -65.97
C GLU A 394 75.48 75.80 -66.51
N LEU A 395 75.14 74.51 -66.64
CA LEU A 395 76.01 73.49 -67.23
C LEU A 395 76.21 73.70 -68.72
N ARG A 396 75.22 74.22 -69.47
CA ARG A 396 75.42 74.66 -70.85
C ARG A 396 76.43 75.80 -70.95
N ARG A 397 76.48 76.70 -69.96
CA ARG A 397 77.51 77.75 -69.84
C ARG A 397 78.87 77.19 -69.41
N GLY A 398 78.89 76.12 -68.62
CA GLY A 398 80.10 75.42 -68.17
C GLY A 398 80.74 74.53 -69.24
N THR A 399 79.96 73.83 -70.05
CA THR A 399 80.46 72.99 -71.17
C THR A 399 81.15 73.81 -72.26
N THR A 400 80.78 75.09 -72.41
CA THR A 400 81.53 76.02 -73.27
C THR A 400 82.93 76.33 -72.71
N ARG A 401 83.11 76.33 -71.37
CA ARG A 401 84.40 76.56 -70.70
C ARG A 401 85.27 75.31 -70.59
N ILE A 402 84.65 74.13 -70.50
CA ILE A 402 85.37 72.85 -70.36
C ILE A 402 86.01 72.42 -71.69
N HIS A 403 85.43 72.79 -72.84
CA HIS A 403 86.08 72.56 -74.14
C HIS A 403 87.40 73.34 -74.30
N GLU A 404 87.65 74.37 -73.49
CA GLU A 404 88.90 75.15 -73.48
C GLU A 404 89.95 74.59 -72.50
N LEU A 405 89.57 73.69 -71.58
CA LEU A 405 90.45 73.16 -70.53
C LEU A 405 90.85 71.69 -70.73
N GLU A 406 90.11 70.94 -71.57
CA GLU A 406 90.37 69.54 -71.92
C GLU A 406 91.57 69.33 -72.88
N GLU A 407 92.24 70.40 -73.33
CA GLU A 407 93.53 70.31 -74.04
C GLU A 407 94.74 70.15 -73.08
N SER A 408 94.53 70.26 -71.77
CA SER A 408 95.61 70.11 -70.79
C SER A 408 95.24 69.10 -69.72
N VAL A 409 96.20 68.27 -69.31
CA VAL A 409 96.13 67.34 -68.17
C VAL A 409 95.65 65.92 -68.50
N ALA A 410 96.22 65.35 -69.56
CA ALA A 410 96.57 63.92 -69.56
C ALA A 410 97.95 63.74 -68.90
N THR A 411 98.03 63.47 -67.58
CA THR A 411 99.16 62.82 -66.86
C THR A 411 99.03 62.95 -65.33
N ALA A 412 98.48 61.94 -64.63
CA ALA A 412 98.82 61.60 -63.22
C ALA A 412 98.09 60.33 -62.72
N THR A 413 98.58 59.18 -63.20
CA THR A 413 98.88 57.91 -62.47
C THR A 413 98.63 57.82 -60.95
N THR A 414 97.83 56.85 -60.46
CA THR A 414 98.18 55.53 -59.79
C THR A 414 98.95 55.63 -58.46
N LEU A 415 98.72 54.92 -57.33
CA LEU A 415 98.50 53.48 -56.96
C LEU A 415 98.51 53.38 -55.39
N ARG A 416 98.09 52.35 -54.62
CA ARG A 416 98.68 51.01 -54.32
C ARG A 416 98.03 50.50 -52.97
N VAL A 417 97.53 49.26 -52.74
CA VAL A 417 98.16 47.91 -52.49
C VAL A 417 98.15 47.41 -51.02
N THR A 418 97.55 46.22 -50.86
CA THR A 418 97.77 45.01 -49.99
C THR A 418 98.60 45.00 -48.69
N ALA A 419 98.12 44.20 -47.72
CA ALA A 419 98.77 43.14 -46.88
C ALA A 419 97.92 42.98 -45.58
N GLU A 420 97.71 41.85 -44.90
CA GLU A 420 98.29 40.50 -44.86
C GLU A 420 97.50 39.66 -43.82
N SER A 421 97.67 38.34 -43.89
CA SER A 421 97.84 37.39 -42.76
C SER A 421 96.79 36.29 -42.56
N GLU A 422 97.13 35.12 -43.09
CA GLU A 422 96.69 33.81 -42.62
C GLU A 422 97.86 33.08 -41.94
N MET A 423 97.50 32.41 -40.84
CA MET A 423 98.09 31.20 -40.24
C MET A 423 99.24 31.29 -39.24
N ALA A 424 98.89 31.01 -37.97
CA ALA A 424 99.64 30.07 -37.13
C ALA A 424 98.71 29.30 -36.16
N ARG A 425 98.44 28.03 -36.51
CA ARG A 425 98.26 26.83 -35.69
C ARG A 425 98.16 26.99 -34.16
N ALA A 426 97.07 26.48 -33.58
CA ALA A 426 97.12 25.36 -32.65
C ALA A 426 95.72 24.75 -32.42
N GLN A 427 95.71 23.45 -32.11
CA GLN A 427 94.63 22.67 -31.48
C GLN A 427 93.52 22.11 -32.38
N ALA A 428 93.52 20.79 -32.56
CA ALA A 428 92.36 19.93 -32.30
C ALA A 428 92.72 18.48 -32.62
N GLY A 429 93.00 17.68 -31.59
CA GLY A 429 93.31 16.28 -31.81
C GLY A 429 93.62 15.51 -30.54
N GLU A 430 92.73 15.53 -29.55
CA GLU A 430 92.69 14.53 -28.47
C GLU A 430 91.31 14.60 -27.78
N LEU A 431 90.79 13.46 -27.30
CA LEU A 431 89.51 13.22 -26.58
C LEU A 431 88.37 12.50 -27.34
N GLY A 432 88.70 11.39 -28.02
CA GLY A 432 87.71 10.43 -28.55
C GLY A 432 87.32 9.26 -27.62
N ALA A 433 87.99 9.06 -26.47
CA ALA A 433 87.83 7.85 -25.65
C ALA A 433 87.05 8.04 -24.33
N ALA A 434 86.85 9.27 -23.85
CA ALA A 434 86.13 9.55 -22.58
C ALA A 434 84.58 9.64 -22.73
N SER A 435 84.06 9.82 -23.94
CA SER A 435 82.65 10.17 -24.19
C SER A 435 81.68 8.97 -24.10
N ARG A 436 82.12 7.76 -24.45
CA ARG A 436 81.22 6.57 -24.52
C ARG A 436 80.95 5.89 -23.17
N ALA A 437 81.88 5.94 -22.21
CA ALA A 437 81.69 5.36 -20.87
C ALA A 437 80.83 6.23 -19.93
N ALA A 438 80.65 7.52 -20.25
CA ALA A 438 79.75 8.44 -19.54
C ALA A 438 78.28 8.27 -19.98
N GLN A 439 78.03 8.03 -21.27
CA GLN A 439 76.69 7.86 -21.82
C GLN A 439 75.97 6.59 -21.31
N TYR A 440 76.68 5.46 -21.14
CA TYR A 440 76.09 4.23 -20.60
C TYR A 440 75.71 4.32 -19.11
N ARG A 441 76.50 5.02 -18.28
CA ARG A 441 76.17 5.29 -16.87
C ARG A 441 75.00 6.29 -16.72
N ALA A 442 74.92 7.28 -17.60
CA ALA A 442 73.80 8.23 -17.63
C ALA A 442 72.47 7.55 -18.00
N GLY A 443 72.48 6.61 -18.96
CA GLY A 443 71.31 5.83 -19.36
C GLY A 443 70.74 4.95 -18.23
N TRP A 444 71.59 4.19 -17.54
CA TRP A 444 71.16 3.31 -16.44
C TRP A 444 70.62 4.07 -15.22
N MET A 445 71.23 5.23 -14.88
CA MET A 445 70.74 6.09 -13.81
C MET A 445 69.43 6.83 -14.16
N SER A 446 69.11 6.98 -15.44
CA SER A 446 67.84 7.56 -15.91
C SER A 446 66.67 6.57 -15.78
N VAL A 447 66.89 5.31 -16.18
CA VAL A 447 65.87 4.24 -16.07
C VAL A 447 65.50 3.95 -14.62
N ARG A 448 66.50 3.89 -13.73
CA ARG A 448 66.28 3.71 -12.28
C ARG A 448 65.51 4.88 -11.66
N ARG A 449 65.82 6.13 -12.05
CA ARG A 449 65.08 7.33 -11.61
C ARG A 449 63.64 7.34 -12.13
N SER A 450 63.40 6.97 -13.39
CA SER A 450 62.04 6.86 -13.95
C SER A 450 61.20 5.78 -13.26
N SER A 451 61.79 4.65 -12.89
CA SER A 451 61.12 3.59 -12.13
C SER A 451 60.78 4.04 -10.70
N GLN A 452 61.71 4.73 -10.04
CA GLN A 452 61.52 5.26 -8.69
C GLN A 452 60.46 6.37 -8.65
N GLN A 453 60.49 7.32 -9.60
CA GLN A 453 59.46 8.35 -9.74
C GLN A 453 58.08 7.77 -10.02
N ARG A 454 57.97 6.67 -10.79
CA ARG A 454 56.68 5.99 -10.99
C ARG A 454 56.15 5.35 -9.72
N ARG A 455 57.01 4.73 -8.90
CA ARG A 455 56.60 4.18 -7.59
C ARG A 455 56.19 5.27 -6.61
N GLU A 456 56.91 6.40 -6.59
CA GLU A 456 56.58 7.56 -5.76
C GLU A 456 55.28 8.23 -6.21
N ALA A 457 55.02 8.33 -7.52
CA ALA A 457 53.77 8.86 -8.05
C ALA A 457 52.57 7.98 -7.71
N VAL A 458 52.71 6.65 -7.84
CA VAL A 458 51.68 5.68 -7.43
C VAL A 458 51.47 5.73 -5.91
N GLY A 459 52.54 5.83 -5.12
CA GLY A 459 52.46 6.00 -3.67
C GLY A 459 51.71 7.29 -3.29
N ALA A 460 52.01 8.41 -3.93
CA ALA A 460 51.33 9.67 -3.71
C ALA A 460 49.84 9.62 -4.11
N GLN A 461 49.52 8.90 -5.19
CA GLN A 461 48.14 8.69 -5.62
C GLN A 461 47.35 7.84 -4.61
N ILE A 462 47.96 6.78 -4.07
CA ILE A 462 47.37 5.97 -3.01
C ILE A 462 47.12 6.81 -1.75
N HIS A 463 48.08 7.63 -1.32
CA HIS A 463 47.89 8.50 -0.15
C HIS A 463 46.77 9.53 -0.34
N ARG A 464 46.63 10.10 -1.55
CA ARG A 464 45.51 11.02 -1.86
C ARG A 464 44.16 10.32 -1.86
N LEU A 465 44.09 9.09 -2.39
CA LEU A 465 42.87 8.29 -2.36
C LEU A 465 42.49 7.89 -0.94
N SER A 466 43.45 7.46 -0.12
CA SER A 466 43.21 7.15 1.30
C SER A 466 42.73 8.37 2.08
N ALA A 467 43.34 9.55 1.87
CA ALA A 467 42.87 10.80 2.49
C ALA A 467 41.46 11.19 2.03
N ARG A 468 41.11 10.94 0.77
CA ARG A 468 39.76 11.18 0.25
C ARG A 468 38.74 10.23 0.86
N ILE A 469 39.08 8.97 1.07
CA ILE A 469 38.21 8.00 1.75
C ILE A 469 37.92 8.45 3.19
N VAL A 470 38.94 8.85 3.94
CA VAL A 470 38.75 9.39 5.31
C VAL A 470 37.85 10.63 5.31
N GLY A 471 38.06 11.56 4.38
CA GLY A 471 37.18 12.73 4.24
C GLY A 471 35.72 12.36 3.92
N LEU A 472 35.49 11.36 3.06
CA LEU A 472 34.13 10.86 2.77
C LEU A 472 33.49 10.15 3.98
N GLU A 473 34.28 9.44 4.79
CA GLU A 473 33.81 8.83 6.03
C GLU A 473 33.42 9.88 7.07
N GLU A 474 34.20 10.95 7.19
CA GLU A 474 33.88 12.09 8.05
C GLU A 474 32.63 12.84 7.59
N GLU A 475 32.48 13.08 6.28
CA GLU A 475 31.27 13.67 5.68
C GLU A 475 30.03 12.80 5.94
N ARG A 476 30.15 11.47 5.79
CA ARG A 476 29.07 10.53 6.13
C ARG A 476 28.70 10.61 7.61
N ASN A 477 29.68 10.60 8.49
CA ASN A 477 29.46 10.65 9.94
C ASN A 477 28.86 12.00 10.38
N LEU A 478 29.22 13.09 9.73
CA LEU A 478 28.59 14.39 9.93
C LEU A 478 27.13 14.39 9.46
N ALA A 479 26.84 13.84 8.28
CA ALA A 479 25.48 13.73 7.76
C ALA A 479 24.56 12.89 8.68
N ILE A 480 25.10 11.82 9.28
CA ILE A 480 24.37 11.00 10.27
C ILE A 480 24.06 11.83 11.53
N ARG A 481 25.05 12.54 12.09
CA ARG A 481 24.84 13.39 13.27
C ARG A 481 23.79 14.47 13.03
N GLU A 482 23.86 15.15 11.89
CA GLU A 482 22.88 16.18 11.53
C GLU A 482 21.47 15.60 11.32
N ARG A 483 21.35 14.40 10.76
CA ARG A 483 20.08 13.70 10.62
C ARG A 483 19.48 13.41 12.00
N ASP A 484 20.29 12.91 12.92
CA ASP A 484 19.85 12.53 14.26
C ASP A 484 19.49 13.77 15.10
N GLU A 485 20.25 14.88 14.97
CA GLU A 485 19.91 16.18 15.56
C GLU A 485 18.58 16.72 15.03
N ARG A 486 18.36 16.67 13.71
CA ARG A 486 17.05 17.03 13.11
C ARG A 486 15.94 16.13 13.67
N ALA A 487 16.16 14.82 13.78
CA ALA A 487 15.17 13.90 14.35
C ALA A 487 14.85 14.21 15.82
N VAL A 488 15.82 14.69 16.61
CA VAL A 488 15.58 15.17 17.98
C VAL A 488 14.77 16.46 17.98
N ALA A 489 15.08 17.41 17.10
CA ALA A 489 14.33 18.67 16.95
C ALA A 489 12.87 18.41 16.53
N TRP A 490 12.65 17.54 15.54
CA TRP A 490 11.31 17.10 15.13
C TRP A 490 10.51 16.48 16.27
N ARG A 491 11.14 15.60 17.06
CA ARG A 491 10.50 14.99 18.23
C ARG A 491 10.16 16.02 19.32
N ARG A 492 10.94 17.09 19.48
CA ARG A 492 10.59 18.21 20.39
C ARG A 492 9.38 18.97 19.85
N MET A 493 9.40 19.38 18.59
CA MET A 493 8.29 20.14 17.97
C MET A 493 6.96 19.37 18.02
N LEU A 494 6.98 18.06 17.78
CA LEU A 494 5.78 17.22 17.91
C LEU A 494 5.24 17.14 19.35
N ARG A 495 6.10 17.16 20.37
CA ARG A 495 5.67 17.21 21.77
C ARG A 495 5.05 18.56 22.11
N ASP A 496 5.62 19.66 21.63
CA ASP A 496 5.09 20.99 21.87
C ASP A 496 3.75 21.20 21.14
N ALA A 497 3.61 20.68 19.91
CA ALA A 497 2.33 20.67 19.20
C ALA A 497 1.25 19.83 19.91
N ARG A 498 1.62 18.69 20.52
CA ARG A 498 0.69 17.91 21.36
C ARG A 498 0.27 18.68 22.60
N ARG A 499 1.21 19.32 23.30
CA ARG A 499 0.92 20.18 24.46
C ARG A 499 0.01 21.34 24.08
N GLY A 500 0.22 21.99 22.93
CA GLY A 500 -0.64 23.05 22.42
C GLY A 500 -2.08 22.59 22.16
N ARG A 501 -2.25 21.39 21.57
CA ARG A 501 -3.58 20.80 21.37
C ARG A 501 -4.27 20.41 22.68
N GLU A 502 -3.53 19.89 23.64
CA GLU A 502 -4.05 19.59 24.97
C GLU A 502 -4.50 20.86 25.70
N LEU A 503 -3.73 21.95 25.59
CA LEU A 503 -4.10 23.25 26.13
C LEU A 503 -5.39 23.78 25.48
N ALA A 504 -5.46 23.75 24.13
CA ALA A 504 -6.65 24.19 23.40
C ALA A 504 -7.90 23.36 23.74
N ARG A 505 -7.75 22.05 23.96
CA ARG A 505 -8.86 21.19 24.43
C ARG A 505 -9.32 21.60 25.82
N ARG A 506 -8.40 21.81 26.77
CA ARG A 506 -8.75 22.28 28.12
C ARG A 506 -9.49 23.62 28.10
N VAL A 507 -9.00 24.56 27.30
CA VAL A 507 -9.67 25.87 27.12
C VAL A 507 -11.07 25.69 26.56
N ARG A 508 -11.24 24.87 25.52
CA ARG A 508 -12.56 24.59 24.93
C ARG A 508 -13.51 23.92 25.92
N ASP A 509 -13.03 22.92 26.65
CA ASP A 509 -13.84 22.16 27.59
C ASP A 509 -14.24 23.06 28.79
N GLU A 510 -13.34 23.91 29.29
CA GLU A 510 -13.68 24.90 30.32
C GLU A 510 -14.66 25.99 29.81
N LEU A 511 -14.55 26.37 28.54
CA LEU A 511 -15.49 27.31 27.90
C LEU A 511 -16.87 26.66 27.73
N ALA A 512 -16.92 25.38 27.39
CA ALA A 512 -18.16 24.60 27.34
C ALA A 512 -18.80 24.45 28.72
N ASP A 513 -18.02 24.17 29.77
CA ASP A 513 -18.51 24.07 31.15
C ASP A 513 -19.03 25.41 31.67
N ARG A 514 -18.36 26.53 31.35
CA ARG A 514 -18.82 27.88 31.70
C ARG A 514 -20.08 28.29 30.95
N LEU A 515 -20.18 27.95 29.66
CA LEU A 515 -21.42 28.15 28.89
C LEU A 515 -22.56 27.30 29.43
N ALA A 516 -22.31 26.04 29.79
CA ALA A 516 -23.29 25.18 30.43
C ALA A 516 -23.74 25.72 31.80
N GLY A 517 -22.81 26.27 32.59
CA GLY A 517 -23.10 26.95 33.86
C GLY A 517 -23.95 28.21 33.69
N VAL A 518 -23.74 28.98 32.62
CA VAL A 518 -24.56 30.16 32.29
C VAL A 518 -25.94 29.77 31.74
N VAL A 519 -26.04 28.68 30.97
CA VAL A 519 -27.33 28.16 30.47
C VAL A 519 -28.18 27.55 31.59
N THR A 520 -27.55 27.00 32.63
CA THR A 520 -28.25 26.45 33.80
C THR A 520 -28.49 27.50 34.90
N GLY A 521 -27.75 28.60 34.90
CA GLY A 521 -27.90 29.72 35.83
C GLY A 521 -28.47 30.97 35.16
N VAL A 522 -29.77 31.21 35.36
CA VAL A 522 -30.50 32.48 35.15
C VAL A 522 -31.15 32.66 33.76
N SER A 523 -32.48 32.57 33.79
CA SER A 523 -33.44 33.19 32.88
C SER A 523 -33.31 34.72 32.88
N GLY A 524 -32.27 35.26 32.26
CA GLY A 524 -32.01 36.70 32.21
C GLY A 524 -31.04 37.06 31.08
N HIS A 525 -31.39 38.10 30.33
CA HIS A 525 -30.76 38.60 29.11
C HIS A 525 -29.22 38.52 29.08
N ILE A 526 -28.67 37.89 28.04
CA ILE A 526 -27.22 37.68 27.84
C ILE A 526 -26.58 38.99 27.33
N ASP A 527 -25.69 39.59 28.13
CA ASP A 527 -24.80 40.67 27.69
C ASP A 527 -23.64 40.08 26.86
N THR A 528 -23.89 39.95 25.57
CA THR A 528 -22.94 39.44 24.58
C THR A 528 -21.73 40.36 24.40
N ALA A 529 -21.88 41.67 24.60
CA ALA A 529 -20.79 42.63 24.45
C ALA A 529 -19.76 42.50 25.58
N GLY A 530 -20.23 42.37 26.83
CA GLY A 530 -19.35 42.14 27.97
C GLY A 530 -18.64 40.78 27.93
N LEU A 531 -19.22 39.77 27.30
CA LEU A 531 -18.59 38.47 27.10
C LEU A 531 -17.46 38.53 26.05
N VAL A 532 -17.71 39.20 24.92
CA VAL A 532 -16.73 39.36 23.84
C VAL A 532 -15.51 40.16 24.30
N SER A 533 -15.71 41.31 24.97
CA SER A 533 -14.57 42.11 25.45
C SER A 533 -13.72 41.39 26.50
N ARG A 534 -14.31 40.51 27.32
CA ARG A 534 -13.55 39.71 28.29
C ARG A 534 -12.80 38.55 27.62
N LEU A 535 -13.41 37.92 26.63
CA LEU A 535 -12.75 36.88 25.83
C LEU A 535 -11.56 37.47 25.06
N GLU A 536 -11.74 38.63 24.42
CA GLU A 536 -10.65 39.33 23.74
C GLU A 536 -9.52 39.72 24.70
N ALA A 537 -9.83 40.28 25.87
CA ALA A 537 -8.82 40.64 26.87
C ALA A 537 -8.01 39.41 27.35
N THR A 538 -8.67 38.27 27.53
CA THR A 538 -8.01 37.03 28.00
C THR A 538 -7.17 36.40 26.88
N PHE A 539 -7.68 36.40 25.65
CA PHE A 539 -6.93 35.93 24.47
C PHE A 539 -5.68 36.77 24.20
N THR A 540 -5.78 38.08 24.37
CA THR A 540 -4.65 39.00 24.17
C THR A 540 -3.56 38.77 25.23
N ALA A 541 -3.96 38.59 26.50
CA ALA A 541 -3.01 38.32 27.59
C ALA A 541 -2.29 36.96 27.46
N GLU A 542 -2.97 35.92 26.95
CA GLU A 542 -2.34 34.61 26.75
C GLU A 542 -1.46 34.54 25.50
N ILE A 543 -1.81 35.27 24.43
CA ILE A 543 -0.94 35.42 23.25
C ILE A 543 0.35 36.17 23.62
N ASP A 544 0.24 37.24 24.43
CA ASP A 544 1.40 38.00 24.91
C ASP A 544 2.28 37.19 25.88
N ALA A 545 1.74 36.21 26.60
CA ALA A 545 2.51 35.30 27.45
C ALA A 545 3.23 34.18 26.65
N ALA A 546 2.73 33.83 25.45
CA ALA A 546 3.25 32.73 24.64
C ALA A 546 4.32 33.15 23.61
N VAL A 547 4.45 34.46 23.32
CA VAL A 547 5.46 34.98 22.38
C VAL A 547 6.46 35.89 23.11
N PRO A 548 7.74 35.50 23.27
CA PRO A 548 8.75 36.44 23.70
C PRO A 548 9.14 37.31 22.51
N LEU A 549 8.49 38.47 22.34
CA LEU A 549 8.96 39.51 21.41
C LEU A 549 9.93 40.47 22.12
N PRO A 550 10.99 40.93 21.43
CA PRO A 550 11.97 41.87 21.96
C PRO A 550 11.36 43.26 22.18
N PRO A 551 11.96 44.15 23.00
CA PRO A 551 11.36 45.43 23.35
C PRO A 551 11.19 46.33 22.12
N ALA A 552 9.99 46.90 22.00
CA ALA A 552 9.61 47.82 20.94
C ALA A 552 10.37 49.15 21.01
N VAL A 553 10.93 49.58 19.87
CA VAL A 553 11.31 50.97 19.63
C VAL A 553 10.03 51.76 19.31
N PRO A 554 9.81 52.94 19.90
CA PRO A 554 8.55 53.66 19.75
C PRO A 554 8.27 54.12 18.31
N ALA A 555 7.02 53.90 17.90
CA ALA A 555 6.46 54.37 16.65
C ALA A 555 6.22 55.87 16.70
N SER A 556 7.12 56.64 16.09
CA SER A 556 6.84 58.01 15.68
C SER A 556 7.47 58.27 14.31
N ALA A 557 6.95 57.59 13.28
CA ALA A 557 7.07 57.97 11.87
C ALA A 557 6.23 57.05 10.96
N ALA A 558 4.95 56.84 11.25
CA ALA A 558 4.09 56.01 10.38
C ALA A 558 2.68 56.58 10.22
N VAL A 559 2.57 57.85 9.83
CA VAL A 559 1.42 58.35 9.05
C VAL A 559 1.94 59.40 8.06
N ALA A 560 2.41 58.94 6.89
CA ALA A 560 2.37 59.68 5.61
C ALA A 560 3.08 58.88 4.49
N ALA A 561 2.52 57.75 4.05
CA ALA A 561 2.84 57.18 2.73
C ALA A 561 1.85 56.06 2.28
N ILE A 562 0.55 56.16 2.60
CA ILE A 562 -0.49 55.25 2.05
C ILE A 562 -1.23 55.91 0.86
N SER A 563 -0.64 56.91 0.19
CA SER A 563 -1.21 57.47 -1.04
C SER A 563 -0.13 58.03 -1.98
N ALA A 564 0.67 57.14 -2.57
CA ALA A 564 1.27 57.31 -3.89
C ALA A 564 1.94 55.99 -4.30
N VAL A 565 1.92 55.68 -5.60
CA VAL A 565 2.60 54.55 -6.26
C VAL A 565 1.80 53.24 -6.35
N LEU A 566 0.59 53.34 -6.91
CA LEU A 566 0.06 52.35 -7.85
C LEU A 566 -0.18 53.02 -9.20
N THR A 567 0.90 53.27 -9.94
CA THR A 567 0.89 53.43 -11.41
C THR A 567 2.28 53.13 -11.96
N PRO A 568 2.54 51.96 -12.57
CA PRO A 568 3.51 51.84 -13.63
C PRO A 568 2.82 52.16 -14.97
N ALA A 569 3.24 53.26 -15.58
CA ALA A 569 2.95 53.60 -16.96
C ALA A 569 3.61 52.56 -17.88
N VAL A 570 2.80 51.90 -18.72
CA VAL A 570 3.27 51.10 -19.85
C VAL A 570 3.46 52.05 -21.04
N PRO A 571 4.64 52.15 -21.67
CA PRO A 571 4.76 52.77 -22.97
C PRO A 571 4.29 51.79 -24.05
N VAL A 572 3.20 52.16 -24.72
CA VAL A 572 2.74 51.57 -25.98
C VAL A 572 3.68 52.01 -27.11
N PRO A 573 4.26 51.11 -27.92
CA PRO A 573 4.88 51.52 -29.18
C PRO A 573 3.80 51.83 -30.23
N ALA A 574 3.85 53.04 -30.77
CA ALA A 574 2.95 53.52 -31.81
C ALA A 574 3.21 52.85 -33.18
N PRO A 575 2.19 52.76 -34.06
CA PRO A 575 2.28 52.10 -35.34
C PRO A 575 2.84 53.03 -36.43
N LEU A 576 3.85 52.57 -37.17
CA LEU A 576 4.31 53.24 -38.38
C LEU A 576 3.45 52.84 -39.58
N ARG A 577 2.69 53.82 -40.07
CA ARG A 577 1.96 53.82 -41.33
C ARG A 577 2.95 53.92 -42.50
N ARG A 578 2.89 53.01 -43.48
CA ARG A 578 3.20 53.33 -44.88
C ARG A 578 2.20 52.64 -45.82
N ALA A 579 1.59 53.48 -46.66
CA ALA A 579 0.84 53.11 -47.87
C ALA A 579 1.71 52.18 -48.74
N GLY A 580 1.23 51.19 -49.49
CA GLY A 580 -0.04 51.03 -50.19
C GLY A 580 0.31 50.74 -51.65
N ALA A 581 0.00 49.54 -52.16
CA ALA A 581 -0.28 49.22 -53.58
C ALA A 581 -0.28 47.70 -53.82
N LEU A 582 -1.43 47.20 -54.30
CA LEU A 582 -1.61 46.27 -55.43
C LEU A 582 -0.62 45.10 -55.61
N ALA A 583 -1.12 43.86 -55.57
CA ALA A 583 -1.49 43.09 -56.78
C ALA A 583 -1.58 41.57 -56.54
N ARG A 584 -2.74 41.01 -56.96
CA ARG A 584 -2.99 39.74 -57.69
C ARG A 584 -2.23 38.44 -57.35
N ALA A 585 -3.07 37.40 -57.24
CA ALA A 585 -2.90 36.01 -57.74
C ALA A 585 -1.82 35.18 -57.01
N ARG A 586 -2.07 33.94 -56.60
CA ARG A 586 -2.92 32.87 -57.13
C ARG A 586 -3.26 31.92 -55.99
#